data_AF-A0A482Y8B3-F1
#
_entry.id   AF-A0A482Y8B3-F1
#
_cell.length_a   1.000
_cell.length_b   1.000
_cell.length_c   1.000
_cell.angle_alpha   90.00
_cell.angle_beta   90.00
_cell.angle_gamma   90.00
#
_symmetry.space_group_name_H-M   'P 1'
#
loop_
_entity.id
_entity.type
_entity.pdbx_description
1 polymer ?
#
loop_
_entity_poly.entity_id
_entity_poly.type
_entity_poly.pdbx_seq_one_letter_code
_entity_poly.pdbx_strand_id
1 'polypeptide(L)'
;MKSIAVEKLTDKYPDASVHVEFVTDEVPRRADVFVEFDQPQFPSGKGIAVEVQYQNEQKDLTETTASYLSGDISVIWLFEENYVGTRPEYDDVKLPDPIPVWPYSISHGEASSPDSSAGDYLGITEADLIATLPNHVDDQVSLAEFPGASDTDEESEDLPEWTREKELHFNLSIESPGVREVYKSWLDGKIQSKGSEHQDEIEERRAIVKLEDRLTYFAERFSKGPGETFEFSIGVRHSSSGQFTARKFVDGVERELMFPIGDDEVDSFTEFVLELCYTLECTRASTSKEQAVNQPAESNLSTLSYAISHTGTETVTVELSSTTETMTLKFCPQQIQPLVDLCAKVRLWYDYLRL
;
A
#
# COMPACT_ATOMS: atom_id res chain seq x y z
N MET A 1 -21.72 3.34 -34.94
CA MET A 1 -21.17 3.08 -33.60
C MET A 1 -19.79 2.43 -33.70
N LYS A 2 -19.66 1.11 -33.98
CA LYS A 2 -18.33 0.45 -34.10
C LYS A 2 -17.36 1.16 -35.07
N SER A 3 -17.82 1.59 -36.25
CA SER A 3 -16.99 2.31 -37.23
C SER A 3 -16.42 3.63 -36.70
N ILE A 4 -17.18 4.37 -35.89
CA ILE A 4 -16.77 5.65 -35.28
C ILE A 4 -15.73 5.37 -34.18
N ALA A 5 -15.92 4.30 -33.41
CA ALA A 5 -14.94 3.86 -32.42
C ALA A 5 -13.62 3.44 -33.07
N VAL A 6 -13.65 2.71 -34.19
CA VAL A 6 -12.44 2.33 -34.94
C VAL A 6 -11.67 3.57 -35.39
N GLU A 7 -12.34 4.51 -36.05
CA GLU A 7 -11.70 5.76 -36.51
C GLU A 7 -11.03 6.51 -35.34
N LYS A 8 -11.75 6.67 -34.23
CA LYS A 8 -11.22 7.33 -33.03
C LYS A 8 -10.03 6.60 -32.41
N LEU A 9 -10.05 5.28 -32.40
CA LEU A 9 -8.98 4.46 -31.85
C LEU A 9 -7.74 4.47 -32.74
N THR A 10 -7.91 4.45 -34.07
CA THR A 10 -6.80 4.61 -35.02
C THR A 10 -6.11 5.96 -34.85
N ASP A 11 -6.86 7.03 -34.61
CA ASP A 11 -6.28 8.35 -34.33
C ASP A 11 -5.57 8.41 -32.97
N LYS A 12 -6.14 7.75 -31.94
CA LYS A 12 -5.60 7.75 -30.57
C LYS A 12 -4.37 6.85 -30.41
N TYR A 13 -4.31 5.75 -31.15
CA TYR A 13 -3.25 4.75 -31.09
C TYR A 13 -2.66 4.52 -32.49
N PRO A 14 -1.92 5.50 -33.04
CA PRO A 14 -1.40 5.44 -34.41
C PRO A 14 -0.36 4.33 -34.61
N ASP A 15 0.30 3.91 -33.53
CA ASP A 15 1.33 2.87 -33.52
C ASP A 15 0.75 1.48 -33.16
N ALA A 16 -0.57 1.32 -33.17
CA ALA A 16 -1.25 0.07 -32.84
C ALA A 16 -2.09 -0.43 -34.03
N SER A 17 -2.29 -1.74 -34.10
CA SER A 17 -3.18 -2.35 -35.09
C SER A 17 -4.60 -2.38 -34.56
N VAL A 18 -5.57 -1.83 -35.30
CA VAL A 18 -6.99 -1.78 -34.89
C VAL A 18 -7.80 -2.77 -35.71
N HIS A 19 -8.40 -3.75 -35.02
CA HIS A 19 -9.15 -4.85 -35.60
C HIS A 19 -10.65 -4.74 -35.26
N VAL A 20 -11.51 -5.13 -36.20
CA VAL A 20 -12.96 -5.14 -36.01
C VAL A 20 -13.44 -6.58 -35.88
N GLU A 21 -14.21 -6.84 -34.83
CA GLU A 21 -14.74 -8.16 -34.49
C GLU A 21 -13.68 -9.27 -34.42
N PHE A 22 -12.63 -9.00 -33.65
CA PHE A 22 -11.41 -9.79 -33.57
C PHE A 22 -11.58 -11.02 -32.67
N VAL A 23 -11.04 -12.16 -33.11
CA VAL A 23 -10.96 -13.42 -32.35
C VAL A 23 -9.51 -13.87 -32.40
N THR A 24 -8.92 -14.20 -31.26
CA THR A 24 -7.63 -14.89 -31.20
C THR A 24 -7.76 -16.17 -30.41
N ASP A 25 -6.82 -17.08 -30.62
CA ASP A 25 -6.74 -18.32 -29.84
C ASP A 25 -6.33 -18.06 -28.37
N GLU A 26 -5.77 -16.88 -28.06
CA GLU A 26 -5.33 -16.46 -26.73
C GLU A 26 -6.39 -15.68 -25.94
N VAL A 27 -7.44 -15.20 -26.61
CA VAL A 27 -8.49 -14.37 -25.99
C VAL A 27 -9.79 -15.16 -25.99
N PRO A 28 -10.40 -15.43 -24.82
CA PRO A 28 -11.55 -16.32 -24.75
C PRO A 28 -12.80 -15.79 -25.48
N ARG A 29 -12.81 -14.50 -25.84
CA ARG A 29 -14.00 -13.79 -26.36
C ARG A 29 -13.68 -12.89 -27.56
N ARG A 30 -14.69 -12.72 -28.42
CA ARG A 30 -14.65 -11.84 -29.60
C ARG A 30 -14.95 -10.41 -29.21
N ALA A 31 -13.95 -9.53 -29.25
CA ALA A 31 -14.13 -8.10 -28.99
C ALA A 31 -14.77 -7.41 -30.20
N ASP A 32 -15.64 -6.41 -29.96
CA ASP A 32 -16.23 -5.62 -31.05
C ASP A 32 -15.19 -4.83 -31.84
N VAL A 33 -14.23 -4.24 -31.12
CA VAL A 33 -13.02 -3.64 -31.68
C VAL A 33 -11.85 -4.02 -30.77
N PHE A 34 -10.68 -4.31 -31.34
CA PHE A 34 -9.48 -4.63 -30.58
C PHE A 34 -8.31 -3.76 -31.05
N VAL A 35 -7.63 -3.12 -30.11
CA VAL A 35 -6.39 -2.39 -30.35
C VAL A 35 -5.25 -3.30 -29.92
N GLU A 36 -4.47 -3.80 -30.86
CA GLU A 36 -3.32 -4.67 -30.64
C GLU A 36 -2.02 -3.84 -30.62
N PHE A 37 -1.20 -4.03 -29.59
CA PHE A 37 0.12 -3.43 -29.51
C PHE A 37 1.20 -4.41 -29.97
N ASP A 38 2.18 -3.93 -30.72
CA ASP A 38 3.33 -4.74 -31.16
C ASP A 38 4.12 -5.36 -29.99
N GLN A 39 4.11 -4.68 -28.84
CA GLN A 39 4.67 -5.12 -27.57
C GLN A 39 3.73 -4.72 -26.42
N PRO A 40 3.60 -5.53 -25.35
CA PRO A 40 2.77 -5.16 -24.21
C PRO A 40 3.15 -3.80 -23.62
N GLN A 41 2.15 -2.95 -23.37
CA GLN A 41 2.34 -1.59 -22.85
C GLN A 41 1.79 -1.47 -21.44
N PHE A 42 2.50 -0.82 -20.51
CA PHE A 42 1.93 -0.50 -19.20
C PHE A 42 0.99 0.72 -19.30
N PRO A 43 -0.22 0.72 -18.70
CA PRO A 43 -0.84 -0.37 -17.92
C PRO A 43 -1.75 -1.28 -18.76
N SER A 44 -1.73 -1.14 -20.09
CA SER A 44 -2.74 -1.71 -20.99
C SER A 44 -2.52 -3.17 -21.42
N GLY A 45 -1.35 -3.75 -21.15
CA GLY A 45 -1.00 -5.12 -21.53
C GLY A 45 -0.81 -5.27 -23.03
N LYS A 46 -1.20 -6.43 -23.58
CA LYS A 46 -1.08 -6.79 -25.00
C LYS A 46 -1.96 -5.94 -25.92
N GLY A 47 -3.02 -5.34 -25.38
CA GLY A 47 -3.97 -4.58 -26.18
C GLY A 47 -5.16 -4.06 -25.39
N ILE A 48 -6.09 -3.42 -26.10
CA ILE A 48 -7.33 -2.90 -25.53
C ILE A 48 -8.52 -3.50 -26.29
N ALA A 49 -9.31 -4.32 -25.61
CA ALA A 49 -10.61 -4.76 -26.08
C ALA A 49 -11.63 -3.63 -25.86
N VAL A 50 -12.39 -3.33 -26.90
CA VAL A 50 -13.44 -2.31 -26.86
C VAL A 50 -14.76 -3.00 -27.14
N GLU A 51 -15.67 -2.90 -26.18
CA GLU A 51 -16.97 -3.58 -26.20
C GLU A 51 -18.08 -2.53 -26.25
N VAL A 52 -18.97 -2.66 -27.23
CA VAL A 52 -20.07 -1.71 -27.40
C VAL A 52 -21.32 -2.30 -26.76
N GLN A 53 -21.66 -1.79 -25.58
CA GLN A 53 -22.84 -2.18 -24.84
C GLN A 53 -24.04 -1.37 -25.33
N TYR A 54 -24.72 -1.88 -26.35
CA TYR A 54 -25.89 -1.24 -26.95
C TYR A 54 -27.15 -2.10 -26.78
N GLN A 55 -28.07 -1.67 -25.91
CA GLN A 55 -29.37 -2.31 -25.60
C GLN A 55 -29.31 -3.79 -25.18
N ASN A 56 -28.13 -4.34 -24.91
CA ASN A 56 -27.95 -5.75 -24.61
C ASN A 56 -27.73 -5.97 -23.10
N GLU A 57 -28.75 -5.73 -22.30
CA GLU A 57 -28.74 -5.86 -20.83
C GLU A 57 -28.36 -7.27 -20.32
N GLN A 58 -28.19 -8.26 -21.20
CA GLN A 58 -27.86 -9.64 -20.85
C GLN A 58 -26.36 -9.94 -20.76
N LYS A 59 -25.48 -8.97 -21.09
CA LYS A 59 -24.04 -9.20 -21.08
C LYS A 59 -23.49 -9.10 -19.67
N ASP A 60 -22.89 -10.18 -19.18
CA ASP A 60 -22.15 -10.18 -17.93
C ASP A 60 -20.88 -9.32 -18.09
N LEU A 61 -20.95 -8.08 -17.61
CA LEU A 61 -19.85 -7.12 -17.70
C LEU A 61 -18.67 -7.55 -16.84
N THR A 62 -18.92 -8.11 -15.66
CA THR A 62 -17.90 -8.58 -14.72
C THR A 62 -17.11 -9.71 -15.33
N GLU A 63 -17.79 -10.76 -15.78
CA GLU A 63 -17.12 -11.92 -16.33
C GLU A 63 -16.47 -11.62 -17.68
N THR A 64 -17.10 -10.77 -18.51
CA THR A 64 -16.48 -10.33 -19.76
C THR A 64 -15.21 -9.52 -19.49
N THR A 65 -15.26 -8.58 -18.55
CA THR A 65 -14.09 -7.75 -18.21
C THR A 65 -12.98 -8.64 -17.67
N ALA A 66 -13.28 -9.47 -16.68
CA ALA A 66 -12.31 -10.35 -16.07
C ALA A 66 -11.64 -11.30 -17.08
N SER A 67 -12.42 -11.84 -18.03
CA SER A 67 -11.91 -12.70 -19.10
C SER A 67 -10.89 -12.00 -20.01
N TYR A 68 -11.05 -10.70 -20.29
CA TYR A 68 -10.04 -9.93 -21.02
C TYR A 68 -8.82 -9.63 -20.15
N LEU A 69 -9.03 -9.24 -18.89
CA LEU A 69 -7.93 -8.92 -17.98
C LEU A 69 -7.05 -10.16 -17.71
N SER A 70 -7.63 -11.35 -17.58
CA SER A 70 -6.87 -12.61 -17.48
C SER A 70 -6.07 -12.95 -18.74
N GLY A 71 -6.44 -12.37 -19.89
CA GLY A 71 -5.71 -12.50 -21.16
C GLY A 71 -4.67 -11.40 -21.40
N ASP A 72 -4.28 -10.66 -20.36
CA ASP A 72 -3.39 -9.49 -20.44
C ASP A 72 -3.92 -8.36 -21.33
N ILE A 73 -5.24 -8.18 -21.40
CA ILE A 73 -5.89 -7.18 -22.25
C ILE A 73 -6.75 -6.24 -21.40
N SER A 74 -6.58 -4.94 -21.62
CA SER A 74 -7.43 -3.91 -20.99
C SER A 74 -8.77 -3.78 -21.69
N VAL A 75 -9.77 -3.22 -21.02
CA VAL A 75 -11.13 -3.15 -21.56
C VAL A 75 -11.66 -1.72 -21.57
N ILE A 76 -12.27 -1.31 -22.68
CA ILE A 76 -13.10 -0.12 -22.78
C ILE A 76 -14.54 -0.55 -23.02
N TRP A 77 -15.45 -0.12 -22.15
CA TRP A 77 -16.88 -0.24 -22.38
C TRP A 77 -17.42 1.05 -22.99
N LEU A 78 -18.06 0.93 -24.15
CA LEU A 78 -18.75 2.02 -24.82
C LEU A 78 -20.26 1.83 -24.71
N PHE A 79 -20.90 2.72 -23.98
CA PHE A 79 -22.34 2.83 -23.87
C PHE A 79 -22.89 3.85 -24.87
N GLU A 80 -24.21 3.92 -25.03
CA GLU A 80 -24.84 4.86 -25.96
C GLU A 80 -24.47 6.32 -25.64
N GLU A 81 -24.32 6.65 -24.37
CA GLU A 81 -23.98 7.98 -23.85
C GLU A 81 -22.55 8.42 -24.21
N ASN A 82 -21.67 7.47 -24.54
CA ASN A 82 -20.32 7.80 -25.01
C ASN A 82 -20.33 8.36 -26.44
N TYR A 83 -21.39 8.12 -27.22
CA TYR A 83 -21.49 8.62 -28.58
C TYR A 83 -22.07 10.04 -28.62
N VAL A 84 -21.42 10.91 -29.39
CA VAL A 84 -21.84 12.29 -29.58
C VAL A 84 -22.72 12.39 -30.82
N GLY A 85 -23.91 12.96 -30.66
CA GLY A 85 -24.87 13.15 -31.75
C GLY A 85 -26.25 12.66 -31.37
N THR A 86 -27.14 12.54 -32.35
CA THR A 86 -28.47 11.98 -32.17
C THR A 86 -28.64 10.77 -33.04
N ARG A 87 -29.15 9.69 -32.46
CA ARG A 87 -29.44 8.46 -33.17
C ARG A 87 -30.26 8.73 -34.46
N PRO A 88 -29.94 8.08 -35.59
CA PRO A 88 -28.88 7.08 -35.80
C PRO A 88 -27.51 7.68 -36.20
N GLU A 89 -27.44 9.00 -36.28
CA GLU A 89 -26.32 9.78 -36.84
C GLU A 89 -25.43 10.27 -35.70
N TYR A 90 -24.60 9.36 -35.18
CA TYR A 90 -23.52 9.75 -34.27
C TYR A 90 -22.33 10.25 -35.09
N ASP A 91 -21.73 11.32 -34.62
CA ASP A 91 -20.65 12.03 -35.31
C ASP A 91 -19.27 11.72 -34.68
N ASP A 92 -19.23 11.40 -33.39
CA ASP A 92 -17.99 11.11 -32.66
C ASP A 92 -18.26 10.15 -31.50
N VAL A 93 -17.21 9.61 -30.90
CA VAL A 93 -17.26 8.86 -29.65
C VAL A 93 -16.24 9.39 -28.66
N LYS A 94 -16.69 9.57 -27.41
CA LYS A 94 -15.82 9.87 -26.29
C LYS A 94 -15.34 8.57 -25.67
N LEU A 95 -14.10 8.21 -25.96
CA LEU A 95 -13.44 7.05 -25.37
C LEU A 95 -13.19 7.33 -23.89
N PRO A 96 -13.78 6.56 -22.96
CA PRO A 96 -13.38 6.62 -21.56
C PRO A 96 -11.96 6.06 -21.40
N ASP A 97 -11.42 6.19 -20.19
CA ASP A 97 -10.18 5.52 -19.85
C ASP A 97 -10.40 4.00 -19.82
N PRO A 98 -9.45 3.21 -20.34
CA PRO A 98 -9.55 1.76 -20.27
C PRO A 98 -9.51 1.30 -18.81
N ILE A 99 -10.32 0.30 -18.47
CA ILE A 99 -10.11 -0.55 -17.29
C ILE A 99 -8.75 -1.23 -17.53
N PRO A 100 -7.70 -0.84 -16.78
CA PRO A 100 -6.37 -1.31 -17.06
C PRO A 100 -6.26 -2.78 -16.69
N VAL A 101 -5.44 -3.54 -17.42
CA VAL A 101 -5.17 -4.92 -17.05
C VAL A 101 -4.32 -5.02 -15.79
N TRP A 102 -3.47 -4.03 -15.52
CA TRP A 102 -2.80 -3.90 -14.23
C TRP A 102 -3.67 -3.12 -13.23
N PRO A 103 -3.83 -3.57 -11.97
CA PRO A 103 -3.18 -4.73 -11.33
C PRO A 103 -3.94 -6.05 -11.49
N TYR A 104 -5.09 -6.06 -12.18
CA TYR A 104 -5.99 -7.21 -12.22
C TYR A 104 -5.43 -8.47 -12.89
N SER A 105 -4.41 -8.41 -13.75
CA SER A 105 -3.77 -9.62 -14.30
C SER A 105 -2.69 -10.21 -13.39
N ILE A 106 -2.41 -9.59 -12.24
CA ILE A 106 -1.47 -10.15 -11.27
C ILE A 106 -2.17 -11.29 -10.57
N SER A 107 -1.69 -12.52 -10.80
CA SER A 107 -2.20 -13.71 -10.10
C SER A 107 -2.09 -13.54 -8.59
N HIS A 108 -3.24 -13.36 -7.93
CA HIS A 108 -3.34 -13.31 -6.47
C HIS A 108 -3.42 -14.73 -5.93
N GLY A 109 -2.32 -15.47 -6.01
CA GLY A 109 -2.25 -16.89 -5.65
C GLY A 109 -2.61 -17.82 -6.80
N GLU A 110 -2.66 -19.12 -6.50
CA GLU A 110 -3.12 -20.13 -7.46
C GLU A 110 -4.58 -19.85 -7.84
N ALA A 111 -4.90 -19.91 -9.13
CA ALA A 111 -6.28 -19.88 -9.57
C ALA A 111 -7.04 -20.97 -8.82
N SER A 112 -8.04 -20.56 -8.04
CA SER A 112 -9.00 -21.50 -7.48
C SER A 112 -9.64 -22.27 -8.64
N SER A 113 -10.09 -23.50 -8.37
CA SER A 113 -10.76 -24.41 -9.31
C SER A 113 -11.39 -23.71 -10.54
N PRO A 114 -11.27 -24.26 -11.78
CA PRO A 114 -11.82 -23.66 -13.02
C PRO A 114 -13.34 -23.38 -13.02
N ASP A 115 -14.00 -23.66 -11.90
CA ASP A 115 -15.42 -23.45 -11.64
C ASP A 115 -15.73 -22.08 -11.03
N SER A 116 -14.73 -21.37 -10.50
CA SER A 116 -14.89 -19.98 -10.06
C SER A 116 -14.78 -19.04 -11.27
N SER A 117 -15.68 -18.05 -11.34
CA SER A 117 -15.69 -17.07 -12.43
C SER A 117 -14.36 -16.32 -12.49
N ALA A 118 -13.95 -15.86 -13.67
CA ALA A 118 -12.73 -15.05 -13.79
C ALA A 118 -12.84 -13.78 -12.93
N GLY A 119 -14.05 -13.24 -12.78
CA GLY A 119 -14.34 -12.13 -11.87
C GLY A 119 -13.99 -12.45 -10.42
N ASP A 120 -14.42 -13.61 -9.91
CA ASP A 120 -14.12 -14.05 -8.54
C ASP A 120 -12.62 -14.29 -8.33
N TYR A 121 -11.94 -14.88 -9.31
CA TYR A 121 -10.49 -15.12 -9.24
C TYR A 121 -9.71 -13.81 -9.11
N LEU A 122 -10.08 -12.80 -9.90
CA LEU A 122 -9.44 -11.49 -9.88
C LEU A 122 -9.94 -10.60 -8.73
N GLY A 123 -10.92 -11.07 -7.95
CA GLY A 123 -11.57 -10.28 -6.91
C GLY A 123 -12.27 -9.03 -7.44
N ILE A 124 -12.69 -9.04 -8.71
CA ILE A 124 -13.37 -7.90 -9.34
C ILE A 124 -14.84 -7.92 -8.94
N THR A 125 -15.26 -6.91 -8.20
CA THR A 125 -16.66 -6.73 -7.82
C THR A 125 -17.37 -5.77 -8.78
N GLU A 126 -18.70 -5.83 -8.78
CA GLU A 126 -19.53 -4.86 -9.49
C GLU A 126 -19.23 -3.41 -9.05
N ALA A 127 -18.93 -3.20 -7.77
CA ALA A 127 -18.57 -1.89 -7.25
C ALA A 127 -17.28 -1.33 -7.87
N ASP A 128 -16.30 -2.20 -8.18
CA ASP A 128 -15.04 -1.80 -8.81
C ASP A 128 -15.25 -1.34 -10.26
N LEU A 129 -16.15 -2.03 -10.98
CA LEU A 129 -16.55 -1.62 -12.32
C LEU A 129 -17.31 -0.30 -12.30
N ILE A 130 -18.26 -0.13 -11.37
CA ILE A 130 -19.03 1.10 -11.18
C ILE A 130 -18.11 2.29 -10.91
N ALA A 131 -17.08 2.11 -10.07
CA ALA A 131 -16.11 3.16 -9.76
C ALA A 131 -15.31 3.61 -11.00
N THR A 132 -15.06 2.70 -11.93
CA THR A 132 -14.27 2.94 -13.15
C THR A 132 -15.13 3.41 -14.33
N LEU A 133 -16.46 3.24 -14.22
CA LEU A 133 -17.45 3.66 -15.21
C LEU A 133 -18.28 4.84 -14.64
N PRO A 134 -17.72 6.08 -14.61
CA PRO A 134 -18.33 7.22 -13.92
C PRO A 134 -19.65 7.71 -14.52
N ASN A 135 -20.06 7.18 -15.68
CA ASN A 135 -21.30 7.53 -16.37
C ASN A 135 -22.33 6.37 -16.38
N HIS A 136 -22.20 5.38 -15.48
CA HIS A 136 -23.24 4.36 -15.34
C HIS A 136 -24.57 5.02 -14.97
N VAL A 137 -25.64 4.62 -15.66
CA VAL A 137 -27.02 4.91 -15.26
C VAL A 137 -27.46 3.71 -14.43
N ASP A 138 -27.99 3.94 -13.23
CA ASP A 138 -28.59 2.89 -12.39
C ASP A 138 -29.49 1.97 -13.24
N ASP A 139 -29.42 0.64 -13.01
CA ASP A 139 -30.14 -0.46 -13.69
C ASP A 139 -29.43 -1.18 -14.88
N GLN A 140 -28.18 -0.85 -15.25
CA GLN A 140 -27.49 -1.50 -16.39
C GLN A 140 -26.64 -2.76 -16.05
N VAL A 141 -26.50 -3.12 -14.77
CA VAL A 141 -25.70 -4.27 -14.33
C VAL A 141 -26.55 -5.24 -13.52
N SER A 142 -26.58 -6.52 -13.91
CA SER A 142 -27.26 -7.57 -13.15
C SER A 142 -26.50 -8.89 -13.24
N LEU A 143 -26.11 -9.45 -12.08
CA LEU A 143 -25.40 -10.73 -11.90
C LEU A 143 -26.39 -11.92 -11.80
N ALA A 144 -26.06 -13.05 -12.43
CA ALA A 144 -26.69 -14.34 -12.19
C ALA A 144 -25.64 -15.49 -12.20
N GLU A 145 -25.68 -16.38 -11.20
CA GLU A 145 -24.64 -17.39 -10.89
C GLU A 145 -24.86 -18.83 -11.44
N PHE A 146 -23.73 -19.60 -11.47
CA PHE A 146 -23.47 -21.08 -11.38
C PHE A 146 -23.38 -21.97 -12.67
N PRO A 147 -22.79 -23.21 -12.64
CA PRO A 147 -21.53 -23.73 -12.02
C PRO A 147 -20.71 -24.76 -12.89
N GLY A 148 -19.41 -24.94 -12.60
CA GLY A 148 -18.75 -26.25 -12.28
C GLY A 148 -18.38 -27.36 -13.31
N ALA A 149 -17.10 -27.62 -13.65
CA ALA A 149 -16.31 -28.83 -13.25
C ALA A 149 -15.00 -29.12 -14.06
N SER A 150 -13.91 -29.45 -13.34
CA SER A 150 -12.91 -30.54 -13.54
C SER A 150 -11.59 -30.37 -14.35
N ASP A 151 -10.49 -30.60 -13.61
CA ASP A 151 -9.35 -31.52 -13.82
C ASP A 151 -8.05 -31.15 -14.61
N THR A 152 -6.96 -31.19 -13.82
CA THR A 152 -5.64 -31.85 -14.03
C THR A 152 -4.45 -31.12 -14.70
N ASP A 153 -3.45 -30.87 -13.84
CA ASP A 153 -2.03 -31.30 -13.89
C ASP A 153 -0.91 -30.51 -14.63
N GLU A 154 0.07 -30.14 -13.79
CA GLU A 154 1.56 -30.19 -13.90
C GLU A 154 2.39 -29.07 -14.62
N GLU A 155 2.96 -28.20 -13.77
CA GLU A 155 4.37 -27.78 -13.56
C GLU A 155 5.34 -27.44 -14.73
N SER A 156 5.92 -26.21 -14.67
CA SER A 156 7.34 -25.89 -14.31
C SER A 156 7.76 -24.57 -15.00
N GLU A 157 7.94 -23.47 -14.26
CA GLU A 157 9.16 -22.96 -13.61
C GLU A 157 10.22 -22.35 -14.55
N ASP A 158 10.24 -21.00 -14.62
CA ASP A 158 11.44 -20.19 -14.41
C ASP A 158 11.05 -18.70 -14.23
N LEU A 159 11.45 -18.10 -13.09
CA LEU A 159 11.09 -16.74 -12.65
C LEU A 159 12.07 -15.67 -13.18
N PRO A 160 11.61 -14.45 -13.54
CA PRO A 160 12.50 -13.40 -14.01
C PRO A 160 13.12 -12.57 -12.87
N GLU A 161 14.38 -12.15 -13.07
CA GLU A 161 15.19 -11.37 -12.13
C GLU A 161 14.68 -9.93 -11.94
N TRP A 162 14.53 -9.53 -10.66
CA TRP A 162 14.07 -8.21 -10.23
C TRP A 162 15.25 -7.27 -9.92
N THR A 163 15.20 -6.02 -10.39
CA THR A 163 16.13 -4.95 -9.98
C THR A 163 15.50 -3.96 -9.00
N ARG A 164 16.29 -3.52 -8.01
CA ARG A 164 15.93 -2.79 -6.77
C ARG A 164 15.17 -1.45 -6.88
N GLU A 165 15.03 -0.86 -8.07
CA GLU A 165 14.59 0.55 -8.22
C GLU A 165 13.16 0.73 -8.76
N LYS A 166 12.33 -0.32 -8.82
CA LYS A 166 10.92 -0.16 -9.18
C LYS A 166 10.07 0.04 -7.92
N GLU A 167 9.46 1.23 -7.80
CA GLU A 167 8.49 1.53 -6.75
C GLU A 167 7.18 0.77 -7.02
N LEU A 168 6.87 -0.20 -6.15
CA LEU A 168 5.61 -0.94 -6.18
C LEU A 168 4.60 -0.26 -5.28
N HIS A 169 3.56 0.32 -5.86
CA HIS A 169 2.44 0.89 -5.12
C HIS A 169 1.41 -0.21 -4.86
N PHE A 170 1.42 -0.77 -3.65
CA PHE A 170 0.39 -1.71 -3.21
C PHE A 170 -0.75 -0.95 -2.53
N ASN A 171 -1.96 -1.02 -3.08
CA ASN A 171 -3.16 -0.46 -2.46
C ASN A 171 -3.79 -1.50 -1.52
N LEU A 172 -3.14 -1.74 -0.38
CA LEU A 172 -3.56 -2.76 0.57
C LEU A 172 -4.51 -2.16 1.61
N SER A 173 -5.63 -2.84 1.88
CA SER A 173 -6.47 -2.49 3.01
C SER A 173 -5.70 -2.73 4.31
N ILE A 174 -5.63 -1.71 5.18
CA ILE A 174 -4.91 -1.81 6.44
C ILE A 174 -5.52 -2.83 7.43
N GLU A 175 -6.72 -3.31 7.12
CA GLU A 175 -7.43 -4.35 7.87
C GLU A 175 -7.07 -5.76 7.41
N SER A 176 -6.40 -5.92 6.26
CA SER A 176 -6.07 -7.23 5.72
C SER A 176 -4.96 -7.90 6.53
N PRO A 177 -5.13 -9.19 6.91
CA PRO A 177 -4.06 -9.98 7.53
C PRO A 177 -2.82 -9.98 6.65
N GLY A 178 -1.69 -9.54 7.19
CA GLY A 178 -0.41 -9.43 6.47
C GLY A 178 0.01 -8.02 6.08
N VAL A 179 -0.92 -7.04 6.04
CA VAL A 179 -0.58 -5.65 5.69
C VAL A 179 0.25 -4.98 6.77
N ARG A 180 -0.01 -5.33 8.03
CA ARG A 180 0.86 -4.95 9.16
C ARG A 180 2.30 -5.39 8.95
N GLU A 181 2.52 -6.64 8.58
CA GLU A 181 3.88 -7.17 8.37
C GLU A 181 4.54 -6.56 7.13
N VAL A 182 3.80 -6.38 6.04
CA VAL A 182 4.30 -5.70 4.82
C VAL A 182 4.69 -4.26 5.12
N TYR A 183 3.84 -3.51 5.83
CA TYR A 183 4.12 -2.13 6.21
C TYR A 183 5.35 -2.04 7.12
N LYS A 184 5.43 -2.92 8.14
CA LYS A 184 6.60 -2.98 9.03
C LYS A 184 7.88 -3.28 8.25
N SER A 185 7.85 -4.23 7.33
CA SER A 185 9.01 -4.59 6.49
C SER A 185 9.44 -3.42 5.58
N TRP A 186 8.49 -2.72 4.98
CA TRP A 186 8.77 -1.51 4.20
C TRP A 186 9.37 -0.40 5.05
N LEU A 187 8.81 -0.16 6.23
CA LEU A 187 9.28 0.86 7.15
C LEU A 187 10.67 0.53 7.71
N ASP A 188 10.96 -0.76 7.95
CA ASP A 188 12.29 -1.25 8.31
C ASP A 188 13.32 -0.90 7.22
N GLY A 189 12.97 -1.15 5.95
CA GLY A 189 13.77 -0.73 4.80
C GLY A 189 13.97 0.79 4.73
N LYS A 190 12.95 1.59 5.06
CA LYS A 190 13.09 3.06 5.17
C LYS A 190 14.01 3.49 6.31
N ILE A 191 13.91 2.86 7.47
CA ILE A 191 14.82 3.11 8.60
C ILE A 191 16.26 2.80 8.19
N GLN A 192 16.49 1.69 7.48
CA GLN A 192 17.80 1.34 6.95
C GLN A 192 18.32 2.38 5.95
N SER A 193 17.49 2.81 5.00
CA SER A 193 17.84 3.87 4.03
C SER A 193 18.18 5.19 4.72
N LYS A 194 17.42 5.58 5.76
CA LYS A 194 17.71 6.76 6.58
C LYS A 194 19.01 6.61 7.38
N GLY A 195 19.32 5.39 7.81
CA GLY A 195 20.62 5.07 8.41
C GLY A 195 21.77 5.47 7.49
N SER A 196 21.68 5.14 6.19
CA SER A 196 22.69 5.55 5.20
C SER A 196 22.81 7.08 5.07
N GLU A 197 21.71 7.83 5.15
CA GLU A 197 21.73 9.31 5.11
C GLU A 197 22.44 9.92 6.35
N HIS A 198 22.37 9.24 7.50
CA HIS A 198 23.00 9.68 8.76
C HIS A 198 24.40 9.10 9.00
N GLN A 199 24.94 8.31 8.07
CA GLN A 199 26.15 7.54 8.28
C GLN A 199 27.35 8.40 8.71
N ASP A 200 27.67 9.42 7.91
CA ASP A 200 28.81 10.30 8.16
C ASP A 200 28.69 11.04 9.50
N GLU A 201 27.48 11.54 9.83
CA GLU A 201 27.20 12.26 11.08
C GLU A 201 27.46 11.37 12.30
N ILE A 202 26.98 10.13 12.25
CA ILE A 202 27.07 9.19 13.37
C ILE A 202 28.51 8.67 13.53
N GLU A 203 29.22 8.41 12.44
CA GLU A 203 30.62 8.00 12.47
C GLU A 203 31.54 9.10 13.05
N GLU A 204 31.36 10.36 12.61
CA GLU A 204 32.08 11.50 13.17
C GLU A 204 31.81 11.63 14.67
N ARG A 205 30.54 11.55 15.06
CA ARG A 205 30.12 11.68 16.46
C ARG A 205 30.68 10.57 17.34
N ARG A 206 30.78 9.33 16.84
CA ARG A 206 31.46 8.23 17.52
C ARG A 206 32.94 8.50 17.74
N ALA A 207 33.65 8.99 16.72
CA ALA A 207 35.07 9.27 16.84
C ALA A 207 35.34 10.27 17.97
N ILE A 208 34.49 11.29 18.10
CA ILE A 208 34.55 12.27 19.18
C ILE A 208 34.24 11.63 20.54
N VAL A 209 33.15 10.86 20.65
CA VAL A 209 32.75 10.18 21.89
C VAL A 209 33.84 9.22 22.38
N LYS A 210 34.49 8.49 21.46
CA LYS A 210 35.60 7.59 21.77
C LYS A 210 36.83 8.33 22.25
N LEU A 211 37.15 9.46 21.64
CA LEU A 211 38.31 10.27 22.00
C LEU A 211 38.14 10.93 23.37
N GLU A 212 36.94 11.43 23.65
CA GLU A 212 36.64 12.23 24.85
C GLU A 212 36.04 11.43 26.01
N ASP A 213 35.73 10.15 25.82
CA ASP A 213 35.04 9.26 26.77
C ASP A 213 33.79 9.92 27.39
N ARG A 214 33.01 10.61 26.56
CA ARG A 214 31.84 11.39 26.98
C ARG A 214 30.53 10.73 26.59
N LEU A 215 29.50 10.95 27.39
CA LEU A 215 28.13 10.60 27.06
C LEU A 215 27.61 11.54 25.96
N THR A 216 26.90 11.00 24.96
CA THR A 216 26.16 11.80 23.99
C THR A 216 24.71 11.32 23.89
N TYR A 217 23.84 12.11 23.28
CA TYR A 217 22.42 11.82 23.18
C TYR A 217 21.91 11.98 21.76
N PHE A 218 21.11 11.02 21.32
CA PHE A 218 20.13 11.22 20.26
C PHE A 218 18.83 11.59 20.92
N ALA A 219 18.21 12.69 20.50
CA ALA A 219 16.97 13.13 21.10
C ALA A 219 16.05 13.70 20.01
N GLU A 220 14.77 13.33 20.07
CA GLU A 220 13.73 13.95 19.27
C GLU A 220 12.62 14.44 20.18
N ARG A 221 12.18 15.67 19.92
CA ARG A 221 11.14 16.34 20.71
C ARG A 221 9.86 16.44 19.91
N PHE A 222 8.79 15.98 20.53
CA PHE A 222 7.46 15.90 19.96
C PHE A 222 6.54 16.92 20.62
N SER A 223 5.78 17.65 19.80
CA SER A 223 4.80 18.63 20.27
C SER A 223 3.54 18.59 19.42
N LYS A 224 2.39 18.90 20.02
CA LYS A 224 1.08 19.06 19.34
C LYS A 224 0.63 20.54 19.25
N GLY A 225 1.40 21.45 19.84
CA GLY A 225 1.03 22.87 20.00
C GLY A 225 1.46 23.41 21.36
N PRO A 226 0.94 24.57 21.80
CA PRO A 226 1.28 25.15 23.10
C PRO A 226 0.71 24.30 24.25
N GLY A 227 1.57 23.89 25.20
CA GLY A 227 1.20 23.18 26.42
C GLY A 227 2.04 21.93 26.66
N GLU A 228 1.64 20.80 26.08
CA GLU A 228 2.27 19.50 26.31
C GLU A 228 3.33 19.17 25.25
N THR A 229 4.54 18.87 25.69
CA THR A 229 5.62 18.35 24.84
C THR A 229 6.24 17.12 25.48
N PHE A 230 6.79 16.23 24.68
CA PHE A 230 7.56 15.11 25.20
C PHE A 230 8.80 14.88 24.33
N GLU A 231 9.78 14.18 24.88
CA GLU A 231 11.05 13.90 24.23
C GLU A 231 11.39 12.43 24.43
N PHE A 232 11.85 11.80 23.35
CA PHE A 232 12.57 10.54 23.43
C PHE A 232 14.05 10.83 23.25
N SER A 233 14.86 10.38 24.19
CA SER A 233 16.31 10.47 24.08
C SER A 233 17.00 9.16 24.42
N ILE A 234 18.08 8.87 23.70
CA ILE A 234 18.92 7.71 23.92
C ILE A 234 20.33 8.22 24.19
N GLY A 235 20.73 8.10 25.45
CA GLY A 235 22.07 8.38 25.92
C GLY A 235 22.98 7.22 25.57
N VAL A 236 24.05 7.49 24.82
CA VAL A 236 25.01 6.49 24.37
C VAL A 236 26.43 6.86 24.81
N ARG A 237 27.21 5.83 25.14
CA ARG A 237 28.65 5.91 25.37
C ARG A 237 29.38 5.06 24.34
N HIS A 238 30.72 5.03 24.41
CA HIS A 238 31.51 4.07 23.64
C HIS A 238 31.23 2.61 24.03
N SER A 239 30.70 2.34 25.23
CA SER A 239 30.22 1.01 25.62
C SER A 239 28.90 0.67 24.93
N SER A 240 28.62 -0.62 24.75
CA SER A 240 27.31 -1.14 24.26
C SER A 240 26.15 -0.91 25.24
N SER A 241 26.36 -0.14 26.31
CA SER A 241 25.33 0.24 27.26
C SER A 241 24.94 1.70 27.07
N GLY A 242 23.66 1.93 26.84
CA GLY A 242 23.03 3.24 26.81
C GLY A 242 21.84 3.32 27.76
N GLN A 243 21.12 4.44 27.66
CA GLN A 243 19.91 4.68 28.42
C GLN A 243 18.86 5.33 27.51
N PHE A 244 17.72 4.67 27.35
CA PHE A 244 16.55 5.32 26.79
C PHE A 244 15.85 6.13 27.87
N THR A 245 15.37 7.30 27.49
CA THR A 245 14.70 8.26 28.36
C THR A 245 13.48 8.82 27.64
N ALA A 246 12.29 8.66 28.24
CA ALA A 246 11.09 9.37 27.84
C ALA A 246 10.82 10.50 28.83
N ARG A 247 10.78 11.74 28.35
CA ARG A 247 10.42 12.93 29.14
C ARG A 247 9.10 13.49 28.69
N LYS A 248 8.24 13.86 29.62
CA LYS A 248 6.99 14.56 29.36
C LYS A 248 6.95 15.85 30.15
N PHE A 249 6.69 16.95 29.44
CA PHE A 249 6.60 18.30 29.97
C PHE A 249 5.15 18.79 29.90
N VAL A 250 4.53 19.01 31.05
CA VAL A 250 3.16 19.53 31.18
C VAL A 250 3.17 20.67 32.18
N ASP A 251 2.79 21.87 31.74
CA ASP A 251 2.66 23.07 32.59
C ASP A 251 3.91 23.38 33.45
N GLY A 252 5.10 23.12 32.89
CA GLY A 252 6.39 23.32 33.58
C GLY A 252 6.79 22.20 34.54
N VAL A 253 5.97 21.15 34.67
CA VAL A 253 6.31 19.92 35.39
C VAL A 253 6.91 18.91 34.41
N GLU A 254 8.10 18.43 34.73
CA GLU A 254 8.79 17.36 34.00
C GLU A 254 8.53 16.03 34.70
N ARG A 255 8.18 15.01 33.91
CA ARG A 255 8.20 13.60 34.30
C ARG A 255 9.15 12.86 33.38
N GLU A 256 9.91 11.93 33.94
CA GLU A 256 10.95 11.21 33.22
C GLU A 256 10.89 9.72 33.56
N LEU A 257 10.87 8.89 32.52
CA LEU A 257 11.07 7.45 32.64
C LEU A 257 12.40 7.11 31.97
N MET A 258 13.27 6.40 32.67
CA MET A 258 14.57 5.97 32.19
C MET A 258 14.71 4.45 32.27
N PHE A 259 15.34 3.84 31.26
CA PHE A 259 15.69 2.43 31.29
C PHE A 259 16.95 2.13 30.48
N PRO A 260 17.70 1.08 30.88
CA PRO A 260 18.89 0.67 30.14
C PRO A 260 18.50 0.19 28.74
N ILE A 261 19.34 0.52 27.76
CA ILE A 261 19.23 0.02 26.39
C ILE A 261 20.60 -0.50 25.95
N GLY A 262 20.68 -1.80 25.66
CA GLY A 262 21.83 -2.46 25.09
C GLY A 262 21.54 -2.97 23.68
N ASP A 263 22.44 -3.81 23.16
CA ASP A 263 22.34 -4.34 21.79
C ASP A 263 21.03 -5.12 21.56
N ASP A 264 20.58 -5.93 22.53
CA ASP A 264 19.35 -6.73 22.41
C ASP A 264 18.07 -5.86 22.52
N GLU A 265 18.16 -4.74 23.24
CA GLU A 265 17.04 -3.82 23.41
C GLU A 265 16.82 -2.88 22.21
N VAL A 266 17.81 -2.73 21.33
CA VAL A 266 17.67 -1.94 20.09
C VAL A 266 16.65 -2.59 19.15
N ASP A 267 16.61 -3.92 19.08
CA ASP A 267 15.64 -4.63 18.26
C ASP A 267 14.22 -4.44 18.84
N SER A 268 14.09 -4.49 20.17
CA SER A 268 12.81 -4.18 20.86
C SER A 268 12.37 -2.73 20.64
N PHE A 269 13.30 -1.77 20.66
CA PHE A 269 13.02 -0.37 20.37
C PHE A 269 12.59 -0.16 18.91
N THR A 270 13.24 -0.86 17.99
CA THR A 270 12.87 -0.85 16.57
C THR A 270 11.45 -1.38 16.39
N GLU A 271 11.12 -2.52 16.99
CA GLU A 271 9.77 -3.09 16.93
C GLU A 271 8.71 -2.15 17.51
N PHE A 272 9.01 -1.49 18.63
CA PHE A 272 8.15 -0.45 19.19
C PHE A 272 7.88 0.70 18.20
N VAL A 273 8.91 1.20 17.53
CA VAL A 273 8.77 2.27 16.52
C VAL A 273 7.96 1.79 15.33
N LEU A 274 8.23 0.58 14.83
CA LEU A 274 7.49 -0.03 13.72
C LEU A 274 5.99 -0.14 14.03
N GLU A 275 5.65 -0.64 15.23
CA GLU A 275 4.27 -0.78 15.68
C GLU A 275 3.56 0.56 15.87
N LEU A 276 4.25 1.54 16.46
CA LEU A 276 3.71 2.88 16.66
C LEU A 276 3.43 3.57 15.32
N CYS A 277 4.37 3.50 14.39
CA CYS A 277 4.20 4.08 13.05
C CYS A 277 3.08 3.40 12.26
N TYR A 278 2.94 2.07 12.34
CA TYR A 278 1.82 1.37 11.73
C TYR A 278 0.48 1.88 12.29
N THR A 279 0.36 1.92 13.61
CA THR A 279 -0.87 2.37 14.28
C THR A 279 -1.19 3.83 13.92
N LEU A 280 -0.17 4.69 13.76
CA LEU A 280 -0.35 6.07 13.32
C LEU A 280 -0.85 6.17 11.87
N GLU A 281 -0.37 5.34 10.95
CA GLU A 281 -0.89 5.31 9.57
C GLU A 281 -2.34 4.81 9.52
N CYS A 282 -2.73 3.85 10.37
CA CYS A 282 -4.15 3.46 10.51
C CYS A 282 -5.05 4.65 10.84
N THR A 283 -4.56 5.61 11.63
CA THR A 283 -5.34 6.81 11.98
C THR A 283 -5.53 7.75 10.79
N ARG A 284 -4.61 7.79 9.81
CA ARG A 284 -4.77 8.59 8.58
C ARG A 284 -5.81 8.00 7.63
N ALA A 285 -5.92 6.67 7.58
CA ALA A 285 -6.82 5.96 6.67
C ALA A 285 -8.27 5.88 7.18
N SER A 286 -8.49 6.05 8.49
CA SER A 286 -9.81 5.89 9.11
C SER A 286 -10.72 7.10 8.85
N THR A 287 -11.56 7.03 7.80
CA THR A 287 -12.71 7.95 7.69
C THR A 287 -13.76 7.65 8.76
N SER A 288 -14.40 8.69 9.30
CA SER A 288 -15.29 8.75 10.49
C SER A 288 -16.38 7.68 10.75
N LYS A 289 -16.48 6.59 9.99
CA LYS A 289 -17.46 5.51 10.18
C LYS A 289 -16.77 4.15 10.23
N GLU A 290 -16.22 3.82 11.39
CA GLU A 290 -16.26 2.49 12.03
C GLU A 290 -15.21 2.45 13.15
N GLN A 291 -15.68 2.67 14.38
CA GLN A 291 -14.89 2.42 15.57
C GLN A 291 -14.88 0.91 15.83
N ALA A 292 -14.10 0.16 15.06
CA ALA A 292 -13.62 -1.12 15.52
C ALA A 292 -12.60 -0.84 16.64
N VAL A 293 -12.88 -1.37 17.83
CA VAL A 293 -11.96 -1.33 18.97
C VAL A 293 -10.76 -2.20 18.61
N ASN A 294 -9.72 -1.59 18.03
CA ASN A 294 -8.44 -2.25 17.86
C ASN A 294 -7.90 -2.60 19.25
N GLN A 295 -7.63 -3.89 19.48
CA GLN A 295 -6.97 -4.33 20.70
C GLN A 295 -5.62 -3.61 20.81
N PRO A 296 -5.26 -3.07 21.99
CA PRO A 296 -4.00 -2.39 22.18
C PRO A 296 -2.84 -3.35 21.88
N ALA A 297 -1.85 -2.89 21.13
CA ALA A 297 -0.61 -3.64 20.96
C ALA A 297 0.20 -3.49 22.24
N GLU A 298 0.35 -4.58 22.99
CA GLU A 298 1.08 -4.65 24.24
C GLU A 298 2.37 -5.44 24.06
N SER A 299 3.48 -4.87 24.51
CA SER A 299 4.78 -5.56 24.51
C SER A 299 5.72 -4.90 25.53
N ASN A 300 7.00 -5.28 25.50
CA ASN A 300 8.01 -4.78 26.42
C ASN A 300 9.22 -4.20 25.66
N LEU A 301 9.76 -3.13 26.23
CA LEU A 301 11.07 -2.54 25.95
C LEU A 301 11.97 -2.85 27.16
N SER A 302 12.66 -3.98 27.13
CA SER A 302 13.41 -4.49 28.28
C SER A 302 12.52 -4.61 29.52
N THR A 303 12.75 -3.80 30.55
CA THR A 303 11.98 -3.75 31.80
C THR A 303 10.74 -2.86 31.74
N LEU A 304 10.50 -2.15 30.64
CA LEU A 304 9.37 -1.25 30.47
C LEU A 304 8.28 -1.93 29.65
N SER A 305 7.05 -2.00 30.16
CA SER A 305 5.91 -2.43 29.36
C SER A 305 5.35 -1.23 28.60
N TYR A 306 4.87 -1.45 27.37
CA TYR A 306 4.18 -0.43 26.61
C TYR A 306 2.86 -0.94 26.05
N ALA A 307 1.87 -0.06 25.95
CA ALA A 307 0.60 -0.32 25.28
C ALA A 307 0.31 0.79 24.27
N ILE A 308 0.09 0.40 23.01
CA ILE A 308 -0.22 1.33 21.92
C ILE A 308 -1.71 1.19 21.60
N SER A 309 -2.45 2.29 21.72
CA SER A 309 -3.91 2.30 21.58
C SER A 309 -4.40 3.45 20.69
N HIS A 310 -5.38 3.15 19.86
CA HIS A 310 -6.09 4.13 19.06
C HIS A 310 -7.13 4.85 19.94
N THR A 311 -6.99 6.17 20.14
CA THR A 311 -7.77 6.92 21.16
C THR A 311 -8.48 8.16 20.63
N GLY A 312 -8.61 8.30 19.31
CA GLY A 312 -9.30 9.41 18.65
C GLY A 312 -9.19 9.31 17.14
N THR A 313 -9.67 10.30 16.38
CA THR A 313 -9.65 10.26 14.90
C THR A 313 -8.26 10.49 14.31
N GLU A 314 -7.32 11.07 15.05
CA GLU A 314 -6.00 11.49 14.53
C GLU A 314 -4.86 11.31 15.54
N THR A 315 -5.07 10.52 16.61
CA THR A 315 -4.05 10.34 17.64
C THR A 315 -3.94 8.91 18.14
N VAL A 316 -2.70 8.48 18.34
CA VAL A 316 -2.36 7.23 19.00
C VAL A 316 -1.84 7.55 20.39
N THR A 317 -2.34 6.83 21.39
CA THR A 317 -1.85 6.92 22.76
C THR A 317 -0.89 5.78 23.02
N VAL A 318 0.30 6.12 23.53
CA VAL A 318 1.30 5.18 24.02
C VAL A 318 1.35 5.30 25.53
N GLU A 319 1.04 4.22 26.23
CA GLU A 319 1.25 4.10 27.67
C GLU A 319 2.58 3.38 27.90
N LEU A 320 3.48 4.00 28.65
CA LEU A 320 4.76 3.44 29.06
C LEU A 320 4.71 3.18 30.56
N SER A 321 4.96 1.96 30.98
CA SER A 321 4.85 1.53 32.37
C SER A 321 6.13 0.87 32.87
N SER A 322 6.64 1.39 33.97
CA SER A 322 7.66 0.76 34.81
C SER A 322 6.98 0.09 36.02
N THR A 323 7.76 -0.54 36.90
CA THR A 323 7.24 -1.13 38.14
C THR A 323 6.67 -0.09 39.12
N THR A 324 7.03 1.18 38.97
CA THR A 324 6.68 2.24 39.94
C THR A 324 5.91 3.41 39.34
N GLU A 325 5.93 3.58 38.01
CA GLU A 325 5.38 4.76 37.35
C GLU A 325 4.89 4.44 35.94
N THR A 326 3.80 5.08 35.55
CA THR A 326 3.19 5.03 34.22
C THR A 326 3.18 6.43 33.60
N MET A 327 3.56 6.53 32.33
CA MET A 327 3.54 7.74 31.52
C MET A 327 2.71 7.53 30.26
N THR A 328 1.73 8.39 30.03
CA THR A 328 0.92 8.39 28.80
C THR A 328 1.40 9.48 27.85
N LEU A 329 1.67 9.11 26.61
CA LEU A 329 2.13 9.96 25.52
C LEU A 329 1.13 9.93 24.36
N LYS A 330 0.96 11.04 23.65
CA LYS A 330 0.04 11.14 22.52
C LYS A 330 0.79 11.51 21.24
N PHE A 331 0.70 10.61 20.26
CA PHE A 331 1.34 10.78 18.96
C PHE A 331 0.34 11.19 17.88
N CYS A 332 0.83 11.97 16.92
CA CYS A 332 0.09 12.38 15.72
C CYS A 332 0.86 11.94 14.46
N PRO A 333 0.20 11.69 13.32
CA PRO A 333 0.88 11.14 12.13
C PRO A 333 2.01 12.00 11.57
N GLN A 334 2.06 13.30 11.86
CA GLN A 334 3.16 14.18 11.43
C GLN A 334 4.49 13.84 12.14
N GLN A 335 4.44 13.05 13.22
CA GLN A 335 5.59 12.68 14.05
C GLN A 335 6.26 11.37 13.59
N ILE A 336 5.76 10.74 12.52
CA ILE A 336 6.34 9.51 11.96
C ILE A 336 7.77 9.75 11.48
N GLN A 337 8.03 10.82 10.74
CA GLN A 337 9.37 11.06 10.19
C GLN A 337 10.43 11.27 11.29
N PRO A 338 10.21 12.12 12.31
CA PRO A 338 11.15 12.23 13.43
C PRO A 338 11.37 10.91 14.21
N LEU A 339 10.33 10.07 14.34
CA LEU A 339 10.47 8.74 14.96
C LEU A 339 11.37 7.81 14.14
N VAL A 340 11.18 7.79 12.82
CA VAL A 340 12.01 7.02 11.88
C VAL A 340 13.46 7.51 11.93
N ASP A 341 13.69 8.81 11.90
CA ASP A 341 15.04 9.39 11.95
C ASP A 341 15.75 9.08 13.28
N LEU A 342 15.05 9.17 14.41
CA LEU A 342 15.58 8.76 15.71
C LEU A 342 15.97 7.28 15.70
N CYS A 343 15.07 6.41 15.21
CA CYS A 343 15.30 4.97 15.14
C CYS A 343 16.50 4.63 14.25
N ALA A 344 16.64 5.29 13.10
CA ALA A 344 17.75 5.11 12.18
C ALA A 344 19.10 5.47 12.83
N LYS A 345 19.20 6.61 13.52
CA LYS A 345 20.42 7.03 14.24
C LYS A 345 20.80 6.03 15.33
N VAL A 346 19.81 5.50 16.05
CA VAL A 346 20.01 4.54 17.14
C VAL A 346 20.48 3.20 16.61
N ARG A 347 19.77 2.62 15.63
CA ARG A 347 20.20 1.36 15.00
C ARG A 347 21.59 1.49 14.44
N LEU A 348 21.84 2.55 13.68
CA LEU A 348 23.16 2.81 13.12
C LEU A 348 24.21 2.85 14.23
N TRP A 349 23.96 3.50 15.37
CA TRP A 349 24.88 3.58 16.52
C TRP A 349 25.27 2.19 17.08
N TYR A 350 24.33 1.26 17.17
CA TYR A 350 24.56 -0.04 17.80
C TYR A 350 24.96 -1.14 16.80
N ASP A 351 24.54 -1.07 15.54
CA ASP A 351 24.91 -2.05 14.50
C ASP A 351 26.42 -2.12 14.23
N TYR A 352 27.14 -1.00 14.40
CA TYR A 352 28.60 -0.98 14.30
C TYR A 352 29.30 -1.67 15.48
N LEU A 353 28.67 -1.74 16.65
CA LEU A 353 29.24 -2.43 17.82
C LEU A 353 29.08 -3.96 17.72
N ARG A 354 28.23 -4.43 16.79
CA ARG A 354 28.03 -5.84 16.45
C ARG A 354 29.06 -6.39 15.44
N LEU A 355 29.89 -5.52 14.84
CA LEU A 355 31.01 -5.85 13.94
C LEU A 355 32.35 -5.85 14.70
#